data_AF-A0A9D1JNA6-F1
#
_entry.id   AF-A0A9D1JNA6-F1
#
_cell.length_a   1.000
_cell.length_b   1.000
_cell.length_c   1.000
_cell.angle_alpha   90.00
_cell.angle_beta   90.00
_cell.angle_gamma   90.00
#
_symmetry.space_group_name_H-M   'P 1'
#
loop_
_entity.id
_entity.type
_entity.pdbx_description
1 polymer ?
#
loop_
_entity_poly.entity_id
_entity_poly.type
_entity_poly.pdbx_seq_one_letter_code
_entity_poly.pdbx_strand_id
1 'polypeptide(L)'
;MRKKCTKYEALFTFSDEETLKEHILTCEDCRIEQAKMDKVSELIKEVKPEILKRRKFAAKLKVACAAFAILLSGVTLGVINLNTDISDTIRYGQVLSIEDYGFPVDSYGLIMVDE
;
A
#
# COMPACT_ATOMS: atom_id res chain seq x y z
N MET A 1 30.70 46.55 12.03
CA MET A 1 29.92 45.35 11.63
C MET A 1 29.56 45.48 10.16
N ARG A 2 30.08 44.61 9.28
CA ARG A 2 29.68 44.59 7.85
C ARG A 2 28.29 43.96 7.77
N LYS A 3 27.30 44.68 7.23
CA LYS A 3 25.91 44.20 7.09
C LYS A 3 25.91 43.01 6.14
N LYS A 4 25.64 41.81 6.66
CA LYS A 4 25.47 40.60 5.84
C LYS A 4 24.22 40.74 4.98
N CYS A 5 24.29 40.34 3.71
CA CYS A 5 23.11 40.33 2.85
C CYS A 5 22.16 39.20 3.27
N THR A 6 20.90 39.53 3.57
CA THR A 6 19.83 38.57 3.91
C THR A 6 18.83 38.35 2.76
N LYS A 7 19.08 38.97 1.60
CA LYS A 7 18.12 39.00 0.48
C LYS A 7 18.04 37.67 -0.29
N TYR A 8 19.00 36.76 -0.08
CA TYR A 8 19.10 35.49 -0.81
C TYR A 8 17.83 34.64 -0.72
N GLU A 9 17.30 34.43 0.49
CA GLU A 9 16.09 33.60 0.70
C GLU A 9 14.86 34.19 -0.01
N ALA A 10 14.70 35.51 0.04
CA ALA A 10 13.60 36.20 -0.61
C ALA A 10 13.71 36.11 -2.15
N LEU A 11 14.90 36.31 -2.70
CA LEU A 11 15.15 36.16 -4.13
C LEU A 11 14.96 34.70 -4.59
N PHE A 12 15.44 33.73 -3.81
CA PHE A 12 15.31 32.30 -4.13
C PHE A 12 13.85 31.81 -4.11
N THR A 13 13.02 32.37 -3.23
CA THR A 13 11.62 31.93 -3.07
C THR A 13 10.66 32.68 -3.99
N PHE A 14 10.90 33.97 -4.24
CA PHE A 14 9.90 34.86 -4.86
C PHE A 14 10.35 35.51 -6.17
N SER A 15 11.65 35.49 -6.51
CA SER A 15 12.16 36.09 -7.74
C SER A 15 12.45 35.03 -8.81
N ASP A 16 12.61 35.51 -10.04
CA ASP A 16 13.04 34.72 -11.19
C ASP A 16 14.53 34.29 -11.08
N GLU A 17 14.86 33.22 -11.79
CA GLU A 17 16.19 32.60 -11.70
C GLU A 17 17.31 33.50 -12.25
N GLU A 18 16.99 34.41 -13.18
CA GLU A 18 17.95 35.34 -13.77
C GLU A 18 18.34 36.45 -12.78
N THR A 19 17.38 37.11 -12.14
CA THR A 19 17.64 38.14 -11.13
C THR A 19 18.40 37.59 -9.90
N LEU A 20 18.14 36.33 -9.51
CA LEU A 20 18.93 35.67 -8.47
C LEU A 20 20.39 35.46 -8.91
N LYS A 21 20.63 34.98 -10.14
CA LYS A 21 21.98 34.76 -10.68
C LYS A 21 22.79 36.05 -10.78
N GLU A 22 22.16 37.14 -11.25
CA GLU A 22 22.80 38.46 -11.29
C GLU A 22 23.18 38.96 -9.90
N HIS A 23 22.30 38.75 -8.91
CA HIS A 23 22.59 39.14 -7.53
C HIS A 23 23.73 38.33 -6.91
N ILE A 24 23.81 37.02 -7.20
CA ILE A 24 24.88 36.14 -6.73
C ILE A 24 26.25 36.55 -7.31
N LEU A 25 26.30 37.01 -8.56
CA LEU A 25 27.54 37.52 -9.17
C LEU A 25 28.06 38.78 -8.47
N THR A 26 27.14 39.60 -7.95
CA THR A 26 27.46 40.90 -7.36
C THR A 26 27.71 40.81 -5.84
N CYS A 27 27.10 39.84 -5.16
CA CYS A 27 27.15 39.72 -3.70
C CYS A 27 27.88 38.46 -3.22
N GLU A 28 28.99 38.65 -2.50
CA GLU A 28 29.81 37.56 -1.98
C GLU A 28 29.08 36.70 -0.92
N ASP A 29 28.27 37.31 -0.06
CA ASP A 29 27.49 36.59 0.95
C ASP A 29 26.48 35.63 0.29
N CYS A 30 25.76 36.11 -0.73
CA CYS A 30 24.79 35.30 -1.47
C CYS A 30 25.45 34.19 -2.28
N ARG A 31 26.68 34.40 -2.77
CA ARG A 31 27.48 33.36 -3.44
C ARG A 31 27.86 32.22 -2.50
N ILE A 32 28.22 32.54 -1.25
CA ILE A 32 28.53 31.53 -0.23
C ILE A 32 27.27 30.72 0.13
N GLU A 33 26.12 31.38 0.27
CA GLU A 33 24.85 30.70 0.53
C GLU A 33 24.42 29.81 -0.66
N GLN A 34 24.56 30.28 -1.90
CA GLN A 34 24.32 29.47 -3.09
C GLN A 34 25.18 28.20 -3.09
N ALA A 35 26.47 28.32 -2.80
CA ALA A 35 27.37 27.15 -2.74
C ALA A 35 26.98 26.14 -1.65
N LYS A 36 26.39 26.60 -0.53
CA LYS A 36 25.82 25.70 0.48
C LYS A 36 24.55 25.02 -0.04
N MET A 37 23.67 25.76 -0.69
CA MET A 37 22.43 25.21 -1.27
C MET A 37 22.72 24.19 -2.37
N ASP A 38 23.73 24.42 -3.19
CA ASP A 38 24.14 23.48 -4.24
C ASP A 38 24.63 22.16 -3.64
N LYS A 39 25.42 22.20 -2.55
CA LYS A 39 25.84 21.02 -1.80
C LYS A 39 24.66 20.27 -1.19
N VAL A 40 23.69 20.99 -0.61
CA VAL A 40 22.47 20.38 -0.07
C VAL A 40 21.64 19.73 -1.17
N SER A 41 21.53 20.38 -2.34
CA SER A 41 20.83 19.83 -3.51
C SER A 41 21.47 18.54 -4.00
N GLU A 42 22.80 18.46 -4.01
CA GLU A 42 23.55 17.25 -4.35
C GLU A 42 23.27 16.10 -3.37
N LEU A 43 23.36 16.36 -2.06
CA LEU A 43 23.02 15.40 -1.01
C LEU A 43 21.57 14.88 -1.14
N ILE A 44 20.62 15.76 -1.45
CA ILE A 44 19.22 15.36 -1.66
C ILE A 44 19.09 14.46 -2.89
N LYS A 45 19.82 14.76 -3.98
CA LYS A 45 19.82 13.94 -5.20
C LYS A 45 20.37 12.54 -4.96
N GLU A 46 21.38 12.40 -4.11
CA GLU A 46 21.94 11.10 -3.71
C GLU A 46 20.95 10.24 -2.91
N VAL A 47 20.20 10.85 -1.99
CA VAL A 47 19.26 10.13 -1.10
C VAL A 47 17.90 9.84 -1.78
N LYS A 48 17.50 10.68 -2.74
CA LYS A 48 16.26 10.53 -3.52
C LYS A 48 16.03 9.11 -4.10
N PRO A 49 16.99 8.45 -4.77
CA PRO A 49 16.78 7.10 -5.29
C PRO A 49 16.44 6.09 -4.20
N GLU A 50 17.06 6.18 -3.02
CA GLU A 50 16.79 5.26 -1.89
C GLU A 50 15.38 5.46 -1.32
N ILE A 51 14.94 6.72 -1.18
CA ILE A 51 13.56 7.03 -0.76
C ILE A 51 12.55 6.47 -1.76
N LEU A 52 12.80 6.64 -3.07
CA LEU A 52 11.92 6.13 -4.11
C LEU A 52 11.88 4.59 -4.13
N LYS A 53 13.02 3.91 -3.94
CA LYS A 53 13.07 2.45 -3.82
C LYS A 53 12.22 1.97 -2.64
N ARG A 54 12.36 2.60 -1.47
CA ARG A 54 11.58 2.26 -0.27
C ARG A 54 10.08 2.44 -0.48
N ARG A 55 9.66 3.55 -1.12
CA ARG A 55 8.25 3.79 -1.47
C ARG A 55 7.70 2.75 -2.44
N LYS A 56 8.47 2.38 -3.47
CA LYS A 56 8.07 1.33 -4.43
C LYS A 56 7.95 -0.03 -3.77
N PHE A 57 8.86 -0.38 -2.86
CA PHE A 57 8.78 -1.64 -2.11
C PHE A 57 7.53 -1.72 -1.23
N ALA A 58 7.23 -0.65 -0.48
CA ALA A 58 6.01 -0.58 0.33
C ALA A 58 4.73 -0.70 -0.52
N ALA A 59 4.71 -0.09 -1.71
CA ALA A 59 3.59 -0.23 -2.64
C ALA A 59 3.46 -1.67 -3.15
N LYS A 60 4.55 -2.32 -3.55
CA LYS A 60 4.56 -3.73 -3.96
C LYS A 60 4.07 -4.65 -2.84
N LEU A 61 4.50 -4.42 -1.60
CA LEU A 61 4.07 -5.21 -0.45
C LEU A 61 2.56 -5.09 -0.20
N LYS A 62 2.00 -3.87 -0.30
CA LYS A 62 0.55 -3.66 -0.16
C LYS A 62 -0.24 -4.39 -1.24
N VAL A 63 0.23 -4.32 -2.50
CA VAL A 63 -0.41 -5.03 -3.62
C VAL A 63 -0.34 -6.55 -3.43
N ALA A 64 0.82 -7.07 -3.00
CA ALA A 64 0.97 -8.50 -2.73
C ALA A 64 0.05 -8.98 -1.59
N CYS A 65 -0.07 -8.19 -0.52
CA CYS A 65 -0.97 -8.49 0.60
C CYS A 65 -2.44 -8.50 0.15
N ALA A 66 -2.87 -7.51 -0.64
CA ALA A 66 -4.22 -7.46 -1.17
C ALA A 66 -4.52 -8.65 -2.10
N ALA A 67 -3.59 -8.98 -3.00
CA ALA A 67 -3.73 -10.14 -3.89
C ALA A 67 -3.83 -11.45 -3.10
N PHE A 68 -3.01 -11.63 -2.06
CA PHE A 68 -3.05 -12.80 -1.19
C PHE A 68 -4.38 -12.92 -0.45
N ALA A 69 -4.91 -11.81 0.08
CA ALA A 69 -6.21 -11.80 0.75
C ALA A 69 -7.36 -12.19 -0.20
N ILE A 70 -7.34 -11.70 -1.45
CA ILE A 70 -8.34 -12.03 -2.46
C ILE A 70 -8.26 -13.52 -2.86
N LEU A 71 -7.05 -14.05 -3.04
CA LEU A 71 -6.87 -15.46 -3.37
C LEU A 71 -7.34 -16.36 -2.23
N LEU A 72 -6.97 -16.03 -0.98
CA LEU A 72 -7.42 -16.77 0.18
C LEU A 72 -8.95 -16.75 0.33
N SER A 73 -9.58 -15.59 0.19
CA SER A 73 -11.04 -15.49 0.30
C SER A 73 -11.76 -16.26 -0.82
N GLY A 74 -11.21 -16.25 -2.04
CA GLY A 74 -11.75 -17.05 -3.14
C GLY A 74 -11.64 -18.56 -2.87
N VAL A 75 -10.48 -19.02 -2.38
CA VAL A 75 -10.27 -20.44 -2.07
C VAL A 75 -11.16 -20.88 -0.91
N THR A 76 -11.29 -20.09 0.17
CA THR A 76 -12.15 -20.45 1.30
C THR A 76 -13.63 -20.51 0.90
N LEU A 77 -14.12 -19.55 0.12
CA LEU A 77 -15.49 -19.61 -0.43
C LEU A 77 -15.70 -20.83 -1.34
N GLY A 78 -14.70 -21.19 -2.15
CA GLY A 78 -14.73 -22.39 -2.97
C GLY A 78 -14.82 -23.68 -2.14
N VAL A 79 -14.01 -23.80 -1.08
CA VAL A 79 -14.03 -24.95 -0.17
C VAL A 79 -15.37 -25.08 0.56
N ILE A 80 -15.92 -23.96 1.04
CA ILE A 80 -17.22 -23.97 1.73
C ILE A 80 -18.35 -24.37 0.78
N ASN A 81 -18.32 -23.92 -0.48
CA ASN A 81 -19.40 -24.21 -1.42
C ASN A 81 -19.31 -25.61 -2.05
N LEU A 82 -18.10 -26.13 -2.29
CA LEU A 82 -17.91 -27.45 -2.90
C LEU A 82 -18.01 -28.61 -1.89
N ASN A 83 -17.99 -28.32 -0.59
CA ASN A 83 -18.11 -29.31 0.46
C ASN A 83 -19.37 -29.05 1.30
N THR A 84 -20.43 -29.81 0.99
CA THR A 84 -21.75 -29.69 1.63
C THR A 84 -21.66 -29.89 3.14
N ASP A 85 -20.83 -30.81 3.62
CA ASP A 85 -20.70 -31.09 5.06
C ASP A 85 -20.13 -29.88 5.83
N ILE A 86 -19.20 -29.15 5.22
CA ILE A 86 -18.63 -27.92 5.78
C ILE A 86 -19.66 -26.79 5.73
N SER A 87 -20.38 -26.64 4.61
CA SER A 87 -21.47 -25.68 4.49
C SER A 87 -22.58 -25.93 5.52
N ASP A 88 -22.96 -27.19 5.71
CA ASP A 88 -24.04 -27.60 6.62
C ASP A 88 -23.62 -27.40 8.07
N THR A 89 -22.38 -27.75 8.41
CA THR A 89 -21.81 -27.45 9.74
C THR A 89 -21.79 -25.94 10.01
N ILE A 90 -21.48 -25.10 9.01
CA ILE A 90 -21.47 -23.63 9.16
C ILE A 90 -22.90 -23.07 9.29
N ARG A 91 -23.88 -23.58 8.53
CA ARG A 91 -25.26 -23.05 8.52
C ARG A 91 -26.13 -23.57 9.66
N TYR A 92 -26.00 -24.85 9.97
CA TYR A 92 -26.92 -25.59 10.85
C TYR A 92 -26.24 -26.13 12.11
N GLY A 93 -24.90 -26.03 12.21
CA GLY A 93 -24.13 -26.46 13.38
C GLY A 93 -23.83 -27.96 13.44
N GLN A 94 -24.34 -28.73 12.48
CA GLN A 94 -24.13 -30.17 12.32
C GLN A 94 -24.23 -30.54 10.84
N VAL A 95 -23.68 -31.70 10.46
CA VAL A 95 -23.86 -32.25 9.11
C VAL A 95 -25.29 -32.77 9.01
N LEU A 96 -26.03 -32.36 7.97
CA LEU A 96 -27.41 -32.77 7.77
C LEU A 96 -27.47 -34.26 7.38
N SER A 97 -28.36 -35.00 8.05
CA SER A 97 -28.65 -36.39 7.71
C SER A 97 -29.69 -36.47 6.60
N ILE A 98 -29.81 -37.64 5.97
CA ILE A 98 -30.77 -37.86 4.87
C ILE A 98 -32.23 -37.66 5.34
N GLU A 99 -32.51 -37.91 6.61
CA GLU A 99 -33.80 -37.62 7.25
C GLU A 99 -34.08 -36.11 7.33
N ASP A 100 -33.07 -35.29 7.65
CA ASP A 100 -33.20 -33.82 7.72
C ASP A 100 -33.48 -33.20 6.34
N TYR A 101 -33.08 -33.87 5.27
CA TYR A 101 -33.42 -33.51 3.89
C TYR A 101 -34.86 -33.91 3.49
N GLY A 102 -35.62 -34.55 4.39
CA GLY A 102 -37.01 -34.92 4.17
C GLY A 102 -37.23 -36.21 3.40
N PHE A 103 -36.19 -37.05 3.25
CA PHE A 103 -36.33 -38.37 2.65
C PHE A 103 -36.92 -39.36 3.68
N PRO A 104 -37.83 -40.26 3.25
CA PRO A 104 -38.35 -41.30 4.13
C PRO A 104 -37.23 -42.28 4.49
N VAL A 105 -36.97 -42.45 5.78
CA VAL A 105 -35.96 -43.38 6.31
C VAL A 105 -36.60 -44.42 7.23
N ASP A 106 -35.97 -45.59 7.34
CA ASP A 106 -36.39 -46.64 8.28
C ASP A 106 -35.88 -46.36 9.71
N SER A 107 -36.24 -47.23 10.66
CA SER A 107 -35.80 -47.13 12.07
C SER A 107 -34.29 -47.33 12.29
N TYR A 108 -33.54 -47.74 11.28
CA TYR A 108 -32.08 -47.83 11.25
C TYR A 108 -31.42 -46.67 10.47
N GLY A 109 -32.19 -45.72 9.92
CA GLY A 109 -31.70 -44.53 9.22
C GLY A 109 -31.35 -44.75 7.74
N LEU A 110 -31.83 -45.85 7.13
CA LEU A 110 -31.64 -46.14 5.70
C LEU A 110 -32.81 -45.59 4.88
N ILE A 111 -32.55 -45.12 3.65
CA ILE A 111 -33.59 -44.61 2.75
C ILE A 111 -34.59 -45.74 2.43
N MET A 112 -35.86 -45.47 2.70
CA MET A 112 -36.97 -46.33 2.31
C MET A 112 -37.19 -46.17 0.81
N VAL A 113 -36.99 -47.24 0.05
CA VAL A 113 -37.41 -47.31 -1.35
C VAL A 113 -38.74 -48.04 -1.33
N ASP A 114 -39.84 -47.31 -1.55
CA ASP A 114 -41.14 -47.94 -1.79
C ASP A 114 -41.03 -48.79 -3.07
N GLU A 115 -41.46 -50.06 -3.01
CA GLU A 115 -41.81 -50.83 -4.21
C GLU A 115 -43.11 -50.30 -4.84
#